data_AF-A0A164SGS3-F1
#
_entry.id   AF-A0A164SGS3-F1
#
_cell.length_a   1.000
_cell.length_b   1.000
_cell.length_c   1.000
_cell.angle_alpha   90.00
_cell.angle_beta   90.00
_cell.angle_gamma   90.00
#
_symmetry.space_group_name_H-M   'P 1'
#
loop_
_entity.id
_entity.type
_entity.pdbx_description
1 polymer ?
#
loop_
_entity_poly.entity_id
_entity_poly.type
_entity_poly.pdbx_seq_one_letter_code
_entity_poly.pdbx_strand_id
1 'polypeptide(L)' 'MTVYKAQGQTMDRVIIDLAECRGTEEPYVMISRATSLTGLIVLRPFPSHKLRCPPSQEYRNEKKRLDTLDECT' A
#
# COMPACT_ATOMS: atom_id res chain seq x y z
N MET A 1 0.93 5.48 15.25
CA MET A 1 0.26 6.27 14.19
C MET A 1 -0.57 5.30 13.36
N THR A 2 -1.79 5.67 12.96
CA THR A 2 -2.63 4.82 12.09
C THR A 2 -2.27 5.02 10.62
N VAL A 3 -2.60 4.04 9.78
CA VAL A 3 -2.35 4.10 8.33
C VAL A 3 -2.93 5.37 7.71
N TYR A 4 -4.18 5.70 8.04
CA TYR A 4 -4.86 6.89 7.55
C TYR A 4 -4.10 8.18 7.89
N LYS A 5 -3.61 8.31 9.14
CA LYS A 5 -2.83 9.49 9.54
C LYS A 5 -1.45 9.56 8.89
N ALA A 6 -0.88 8.40 8.55
CA ALA A 6 0.42 8.32 7.90
C ALA A 6 0.36 8.69 6.40
N GLN A 7 -0.82 8.66 5.79
CA GLN A 7 -0.97 8.91 4.36
C GLN A 7 -0.43 10.29 3.96
N GLY A 8 0.34 10.33 2.87
CA GLY A 8 0.99 11.54 2.39
C GLY A 8 2.31 11.90 3.10
N GLN A 9 2.68 11.21 4.18
CA GLN A 9 3.92 11.48 4.91
C GLN A 9 5.12 10.72 4.33
N THR A 10 6.33 11.23 4.61
CA THR A 10 7.61 10.60 4.28
C THR A 10 8.43 10.46 5.55
N MET A 11 9.04 9.30 5.76
CA MET A 11 9.72 8.95 7.00
C MET A 11 11.02 8.19 6.73
N ASP A 12 12.08 8.58 7.42
CA ASP A 12 13.39 7.92 7.28
C ASP A 12 13.47 6.58 8.01
N ARG A 13 12.69 6.41 9.08
CA ARG A 13 12.63 5.18 9.87
C ARG A 13 11.18 4.85 10.20
N VAL A 14 10.72 3.65 9.81
CA VAL A 14 9.34 3.20 9.98
C VAL A 14 9.33 1.76 10.49
N ILE A 15 8.53 1.52 11.53
CA ILE A 15 8.19 0.18 12.00
C ILE A 15 6.73 -0.06 11.64
N ILE A 16 6.46 -1.14 10.90
CA ILE A 16 5.12 -1.46 10.39
C ILE A 16 4.66 -2.84 10.87
N ASP A 17 3.36 -2.99 11.15
CA ASP A 17 2.74 -4.29 11.40
C ASP A 17 1.82 -4.67 10.23
N LEU A 18 2.29 -5.62 9.42
CA LEU A 18 1.57 -6.12 8.24
C LEU A 18 0.63 -7.28 8.55
N ALA A 19 0.64 -7.84 9.77
CA ALA A 19 -0.25 -8.96 10.11
C ALA A 19 -1.72 -8.51 10.24
N GLU A 20 -1.96 -7.31 10.77
CA GLU A 20 -3.31 -6.74 10.96
C GLU A 20 -3.81 -5.90 9.78
N CYS A 21 -3.02 -5.76 8.71
CA CYS A 21 -3.43 -4.92 7.58
C CYS A 21 -4.63 -5.52 6.82
N ARG A 22 -5.43 -4.65 6.23
CA ARG A 22 -6.64 -4.96 5.48
C ARG A 22 -6.48 -4.53 4.03
N GLY A 23 -6.96 -5.39 3.13
CA GLY A 23 -6.90 -5.14 1.69
C GLY A 23 -5.48 -4.91 1.19
N THR A 24 -5.38 -4.30 0.01
CA THR A 24 -4.11 -4.04 -0.67
C THR A 24 -3.55 -2.64 -0.40
N GLU A 25 -4.41 -1.72 0.01
CA GLU A 25 -4.08 -0.28 0.15
C GLU A 25 -3.30 0.01 1.42
N GLU A 26 -3.73 -0.55 2.56
CA GLU A 26 -3.05 -0.33 3.84
C GLU A 26 -1.57 -0.74 3.83
N PRO A 27 -1.18 -1.96 3.40
CA PRO A 27 0.23 -2.34 3.35
C PRO A 27 1.02 -1.44 2.39
N TYR A 28 0.43 -1.05 1.26
CA TYR A 28 1.06 -0.12 0.33
C TYR A 28 1.30 1.25 0.97
N VAL A 29 0.30 1.82 1.66
CA VAL A 29 0.43 3.11 2.35
C VAL A 29 1.52 3.03 3.42
N MET A 30 1.51 1.99 4.26
CA MET A 30 2.51 1.77 5.30
C MET A 30 3.95 1.72 4.74
N ILE A 31 4.18 0.88 3.73
CA ILE A 31 5.53 0.66 3.16
C ILE A 31 6.01 1.90 2.40
N SER A 32 5.13 2.53 1.63
CA SER A 32 5.47 3.72 0.81
C SER A 32 5.80 4.97 1.62
N ARG A 33 5.67 4.96 2.95
CA ARG A 33 6.15 6.06 3.79
C ARG A 33 7.66 6.03 3.99
N ALA A 34 8.27 4.84 3.90
CA ALA A 34 9.71 4.68 4.10
C ALA A 34 10.50 5.19 2.88
N THR A 35 11.58 5.93 3.12
CA THR A 35 12.48 6.42 2.05
C THR A 35 13.48 5.38 1.58
N SER A 36 13.73 4.34 2.38
CA SER A 36 14.69 3.27 2.08
C SER A 36 14.29 1.96 2.74
N LEU A 37 14.77 0.84 2.20
CA LEU A 37 14.57 -0.48 2.80
C LEU A 37 15.28 -0.63 4.15
N THR A 38 16.47 -0.01 4.31
CA THR A 38 17.23 -0.01 5.57
C THR A 38 16.48 0.71 6.69
N GLY A 39 15.67 1.72 6.34
CA GLY A 39 14.81 2.44 7.29
C GLY A 39 13.50 1.72 7.62
N LEU A 40 13.20 0.58 6.99
CA LEU A 40 11.94 -0.14 7.14
C LEU A 40 12.11 -1.40 7.99
N ILE A 41 11.32 -1.52 9.06
CA ILE A 41 11.27 -2.71 9.90
C ILE A 41 9.85 -3.27 9.89
N VAL A 42 9.72 -4.56 9.63
CA VAL A 42 8.46 -5.30 9.79
C VAL A 42 8.43 -5.92 11.18
N LEU A 43 7.43 -5.57 11.98
CA LEU A 43 7.34 -5.91 13.40
C LEU A 43 7.30 -7.43 13.66
N ARG A 44 6.63 -8.18 12.78
CA ARG A 44 6.45 -9.63 12.89
C ARG A 44 6.22 -10.29 11.54
N PRO A 45 6.48 -11.61 11.40
CA PRO A 45 6.12 -12.35 10.19
C PRO A 45 4.63 -12.19 9.87
N PHE A 46 4.32 -12.11 8.58
CA PHE A 46 2.96 -11.99 8.07
C PHE A 46 2.79 -12.91 6.86
N PRO A 47 1.57 -13.38 6.57
CA PRO A 47 1.35 -14.26 5.44
C PRO A 47 1.38 -13.47 4.12
N SER A 48 2.03 -14.03 3.10
CA SER A 48 2.28 -13.35 1.82
C SER A 48 1.00 -12.88 1.10
N HIS A 49 -0.15 -13.52 1.34
CA HIS A 49 -1.42 -13.13 0.75
C HIS A 49 -1.87 -11.72 1.17
N LYS A 50 -1.39 -11.19 2.31
CA LYS A 50 -1.67 -9.81 2.75
C LYS A 50 -1.16 -8.73 1.79
N LEU A 51 -0.13 -9.04 1.01
CA LEU A 51 0.41 -8.14 -0.03
C LEU A 51 -0.16 -8.42 -1.43
N ARG A 52 -0.94 -9.50 -1.58
CA ARG A 52 -1.45 -9.96 -2.88
C ARG A 52 -2.96 -9.84 -2.99
N CYS A 53 -3.59 -9.08 -2.08
CA CYS A 53 -5.00 -8.78 -2.18
C CYS A 53 -5.25 -7.95 -3.46
N PRO A 54 -6.27 -8.28 -4.26
CA PRO A 54 -6.67 -7.43 -5.37
C PRO A 54 -7.16 -6.08 -4.83
N PRO A 55 -6.97 -4.99 -5.59
CA PRO A 55 -7.65 -3.72 -5.32
C PRO A 55 -9.16 -3.87 -5.34
N SER A 56 -9.87 -2.87 -4.81
CA SER A 56 -11.34 -2.83 -4.85
C SER A 56 -11.86 -2.96 -6.28
N GLN A 57 -13.10 -3.47 -6.43
CA GLN A 57 -13.73 -3.55 -7.74
C GLN A 57 -13.84 -2.17 -8.41
N GLU A 58 -14.13 -1.14 -7.62
CA GLU A 58 -14.22 0.24 -8.06
C GLU A 58 -12.89 0.73 -8.64
N TYR A 59 -11.77 0.49 -7.94
CA TYR A 59 -10.44 0.83 -8.45
C TYR A 59 -10.13 0.12 -9.77
N ARG A 60 -10.47 -1.17 -9.88
CA ARG A 60 -10.24 -1.94 -11.12
C ARG A 60 -11.09 -1.42 -12.28
N ASN A 61 -12.33 -1.03 -12.03
CA ASN A 61 -13.20 -0.43 -13.04
C ASN A 61 -12.65 0.93 -13.50
N GLU A 62 -12.23 1.77 -12.56
CA GLU A 62 -11.67 3.08 -12.88
C GLU A 62 -10.35 2.96 -13.65
N LYS A 63 -9.47 2.05 -13.22
CA LYS A 63 -8.23 1.76 -13.95
C LYS A 63 -8.51 1.36 -15.41
N LYS A 64 -9.48 0.45 -15.63
CA LYS A 64 -9.88 0.05 -16.98
C LYS A 64 -10.38 1.25 -17.82
N ARG A 65 -11.17 2.14 -17.22
CA ARG A 65 -11.65 3.37 -17.86
C ARG A 65 -10.50 4.28 -18.26
N LEU A 66 -9.52 4.48 -17.37
CA LEU A 66 -8.33 5.30 -17.63
C LEU A 66 -7.45 4.69 -18.74
N ASP A 67 -7.19 3.38 -18.67
CA ASP A 67 -6.40 2.67 -19.68
C ASP A 67 -7.05 2.81 -21.09
N THR A 68 -8.39 2.76 -21.18
CA THR A 68 -9.12 3.00 -22.45
C THR A 68 -8.97 4.44 -22.97
N LEU A 69 -8.93 5.44 -22.08
CA LEU A 69 -8.79 6.84 -22.47
C LEU A 69 -7.37 7.16 -22.97
N ASP A 70 -6.36 6.53 -22.37
CA ASP A 70 -4.95 6.69 -22.76
C ASP A 70 -4.70 6.15 -24.18
N GLU A 71 -5.30 5.00 -24.52
CA GLU A 71 -5.25 4.44 -25.88
C GLU A 71 -5.92 5.34 -26.94
N CYS A 72 -6.81 6.26 -26.53
CA CYS A 72 -7.54 7.16 -27.43
C CYS A 72 -6.84 8.51 -27.67
N THR A 73 -5.78 8.84 -26.92
CA THR A 73 -5.11 10.16 -26.94
C THR A 73 -3.74 10.08 -27.61
#